data_AF-A0A8C1WYB8-F1
#
_entry.id   AF-A0A8C1WYB8-F1
#
_cell.length_a   1.000
_cell.length_b   1.000
_cell.length_c   1.000
_cell.angle_alpha   90.00
_cell.angle_beta   90.00
_cell.angle_gamma   90.00
#
_symmetry.space_group_name_H-M   'P 1'
#
loop_
_entity.id
_entity.type
_entity.pdbx_description
1 polymer ?
#
loop_
_entity_poly.entity_id
_entity_poly.type
_entity_poly.pdbx_seq_one_letter_code
_entity_poly.pdbx_strand_id
1 'polypeptide(L)'
;SSNMTRLLYFILCAFAVILLHVSQPESAVRVQPGHSTTLQCFTPDDGHFKVFWLKLHNSSAPVFVALAESDKTGIIVEENFQDPSKYRLTWNKLSFNLSVLNIEQTDIAVYYCGINIYNKMFFGNGTRLVFEEHFNGKHLIGIYPA
;
A
#
# COMPACT_ATOMS: atom_id res chain seq x y z
N SER A 1 -0.59 -34.41 -27.15
CA SER A 1 0.53 -34.23 -26.21
C SER A 1 0.79 -32.76 -25.90
N SER A 2 1.14 -31.89 -26.87
CA SER A 2 1.53 -30.49 -26.59
C SER A 2 0.46 -29.60 -25.95
N ASN A 3 -0.84 -29.77 -26.28
CA ASN A 3 -1.93 -28.98 -25.69
C ASN A 3 -2.13 -29.26 -24.19
N MET A 4 -1.96 -30.51 -23.76
CA MET A 4 -2.08 -30.90 -22.36
C MET A 4 -0.91 -30.36 -21.53
N THR A 5 0.31 -30.42 -22.09
CA THR A 5 1.50 -29.81 -21.48
C THR A 5 1.35 -28.28 -21.37
N ARG A 6 0.89 -27.61 -22.42
CA ARG A 6 0.61 -26.15 -22.40
C ARG A 6 -0.43 -25.78 -21.34
N LEU A 7 -1.53 -26.52 -21.27
CA LEU A 7 -2.57 -26.29 -20.26
C LEU A 7 -2.02 -26.47 -18.84
N LEU A 8 -1.22 -27.51 -18.60
CA LEU A 8 -0.57 -27.72 -17.31
C LEU A 8 0.38 -26.56 -16.94
N TYR A 9 1.14 -26.04 -17.91
CA TYR A 9 1.98 -24.86 -17.72
C TYR A 9 1.16 -23.61 -17.38
N PHE A 10 0.05 -23.35 -18.09
CA PHE A 10 -0.83 -22.23 -17.77
C PHE A 10 -1.41 -22.34 -16.36
N ILE A 11 -1.83 -23.54 -15.96
CA ILE A 11 -2.35 -23.80 -14.62
C ILE A 11 -1.25 -23.56 -13.57
N LEU A 12 -0.05 -24.10 -13.75
CA LEU A 12 1.08 -23.90 -12.84
C LEU A 12 1.49 -22.42 -12.72
N CYS A 13 1.54 -21.69 -13.84
CA CYS A 13 1.82 -20.26 -13.83
C CYS A 13 0.73 -19.46 -13.13
N ALA A 14 -0.55 -19.78 -13.37
CA ALA A 14 -1.66 -19.12 -12.69
C ALA A 14 -1.60 -19.33 -11.18
N PHE A 15 -1.33 -20.56 -10.73
CA PHE A 15 -1.12 -20.87 -9.30
C PHE A 15 0.06 -20.11 -8.69
N ALA A 16 1.19 -20.00 -9.40
CA ALA A 16 2.34 -19.24 -8.92
C ALA A 16 2.05 -17.74 -8.78
N VAL A 17 1.23 -17.15 -9.65
CA VAL A 17 0.83 -15.73 -9.57
C VAL A 17 -0.10 -15.48 -8.37
N ILE A 18 -0.98 -16.42 -8.03
CA ILE A 18 -1.86 -16.32 -6.86
C ILE A 18 -1.05 -16.19 -5.55
N LEU A 19 0.14 -16.78 -5.49
CA LEU A 19 1.02 -16.70 -4.32
C LEU A 19 1.69 -15.33 -4.14
N LEU A 20 1.71 -14.45 -5.16
CA LEU A 20 2.33 -13.12 -5.09
C LEU A 20 1.31 -11.99 -4.88
N HIS A 21 0.16 -12.33 -4.29
CA HIS A 21 -0.93 -11.40 -4.07
C HIS A 21 -0.66 -10.42 -2.92
N VAL A 22 -0.84 -9.12 -3.19
CA VAL A 22 -0.81 -8.05 -2.19
C VAL A 22 -2.24 -7.54 -2.00
N SER A 23 -2.70 -7.48 -0.75
CA SER A 23 -4.06 -7.06 -0.42
C SER A 23 -4.07 -5.72 0.31
N GLN A 24 -4.89 -4.80 -0.17
CA GLN A 24 -5.28 -3.58 0.54
C GLN A 24 -6.80 -3.65 0.75
N PRO A 25 -7.27 -4.00 1.97
CA PRO A 25 -8.68 -4.29 2.21
C PRO A 25 -9.55 -3.04 2.10
N GLU A 26 -9.05 -1.87 2.53
CA GLU A 26 -9.77 -0.61 2.41
C GLU A 26 -9.49 0.07 1.07
N SER A 27 -10.55 0.30 0.29
CA SER A 27 -10.48 1.15 -0.91
C SER A 27 -10.37 2.64 -0.57
N ALA A 28 -10.87 3.05 0.61
CA ALA A 28 -10.74 4.39 1.13
C ALA A 28 -10.72 4.42 2.66
N VAL A 29 -9.92 5.31 3.23
CA VAL A 29 -9.87 5.62 4.67
C VAL A 29 -10.22 7.09 4.83
N ARG A 30 -11.24 7.37 5.65
CA ARG A 30 -11.67 8.73 6.00
C ARG A 30 -11.03 9.11 7.33
N VAL A 31 -10.56 10.35 7.44
CA VAL A 31 -9.91 10.84 8.65
C VAL A 31 -10.20 12.33 8.87
N GLN A 32 -10.09 12.80 10.11
CA GLN A 32 -10.18 14.23 10.40
C GLN A 32 -8.81 14.92 10.21
N PRO A 33 -8.77 16.20 9.83
CA PRO A 33 -7.53 16.98 9.80
C PRO A 33 -6.76 16.91 11.12
N GLY A 34 -5.43 16.84 11.05
CA GLY A 34 -4.53 16.73 12.20
C GLY A 34 -4.52 15.37 12.90
N HIS A 35 -5.45 14.46 12.56
CA HIS A 35 -5.45 13.10 13.11
C HIS A 35 -4.48 12.20 12.34
N SER A 36 -4.19 11.03 12.91
CA SER A 36 -3.34 10.01 12.28
C SER A 36 -4.19 8.79 11.97
N THR A 37 -3.86 8.06 10.92
CA THR A 37 -4.54 6.80 10.58
C THR A 37 -3.55 5.78 10.04
N THR A 38 -3.97 4.51 9.99
CA THR A 38 -3.17 3.40 9.49
C THR A 38 -3.81 2.79 8.25
N LEU A 39 -3.02 2.66 7.20
CA LEU A 39 -3.37 1.99 5.97
C LEU A 39 -2.87 0.55 6.03
N GLN A 40 -3.77 -0.40 5.78
CA GLN A 40 -3.46 -1.81 5.89
C GLN A 40 -2.90 -2.35 4.57
N CYS A 41 -1.86 -3.19 4.68
CA CYS A 41 -1.33 -3.95 3.57
C CYS A 41 -0.96 -5.35 4.02
N PHE A 42 -1.54 -6.35 3.36
CA PHE A 42 -1.18 -7.75 3.54
C PHE A 42 -0.33 -8.22 2.37
N THR A 43 0.78 -8.86 2.69
CA THR A 43 1.76 -9.38 1.73
C THR A 43 1.68 -10.90 1.67
N PRO A 44 2.25 -11.53 0.62
CA PRO A 44 2.47 -12.97 0.61
C PRO A 44 3.20 -13.48 1.84
N ASP A 45 2.94 -14.74 2.19
CA ASP A 45 3.72 -15.46 3.21
C ASP A 45 5.15 -15.74 2.69
N ASP A 46 6.12 -15.63 3.60
CA ASP A 46 7.55 -15.93 3.45
C ASP A 46 8.11 -15.91 2.01
N GLY A 47 8.76 -14.79 1.65
CA GLY A 47 9.52 -14.67 0.41
C GLY A 47 10.64 -13.65 0.51
N HIS A 48 11.66 -13.82 -0.33
CA HIS A 48 12.71 -12.82 -0.53
C HIS A 48 12.22 -11.77 -1.53
N PHE A 49 11.54 -10.75 -1.02
CA PHE A 49 11.03 -9.63 -1.80
C PHE A 49 11.25 -8.32 -1.06
N LYS A 50 11.28 -7.20 -1.80
CA LYS A 50 11.15 -5.87 -1.21
C LYS A 50 9.67 -5.55 -1.06
N VAL A 51 9.26 -4.91 0.03
CA VAL A 51 7.92 -4.37 0.23
C VAL A 51 8.00 -2.85 0.30
N PHE A 52 7.01 -2.17 -0.27
CA PHE A 52 7.03 -0.71 -0.38
C PHE A 52 5.66 -0.08 -0.24
N TRP A 53 5.66 1.19 0.12
CA TRP A 53 4.52 2.09 -0.03
C TRP A 53 4.87 3.23 -0.99
N LEU A 54 3.96 3.49 -1.93
CA LEU A 54 3.98 4.64 -2.82
C LEU A 54 2.80 5.56 -2.51
N LYS A 55 3.07 6.85 -2.47
CA LYS A 55 2.05 7.91 -2.43
C LYS A 55 1.87 8.48 -3.83
N LEU A 56 0.64 8.48 -4.33
CA LEU A 56 0.25 9.06 -5.60
C LEU A 56 -0.72 10.22 -5.37
N HIS A 57 -0.23 11.44 -5.58
CA HIS A 57 -1.00 12.67 -5.41
C HIS A 57 -1.35 13.27 -6.78
N ASN A 58 -2.64 13.34 -7.12
CA ASN A 58 -3.13 13.83 -8.43
C ASN A 58 -2.39 13.16 -9.61
N SER A 59 -2.01 13.94 -10.63
CA SER A 59 -1.25 13.48 -11.81
C SER A 59 0.27 13.59 -11.63
N SER A 60 0.77 13.67 -10.40
CA SER A 60 2.21 13.70 -10.13
C SER A 60 2.86 12.31 -10.24
N ALA A 61 4.18 12.28 -10.33
CA ALA A 61 4.93 11.03 -10.27
C ALA A 61 4.74 10.37 -8.87
N PRO A 62 4.62 9.03 -8.79
CA PRO A 62 4.58 8.33 -7.51
C PRO A 62 5.83 8.59 -6.66
N VAL A 63 5.66 8.74 -5.35
CA VAL A 63 6.75 8.96 -4.39
C VAL A 63 6.83 7.77 -3.43
N PHE A 64 8.03 7.22 -3.23
CA PHE A 64 8.27 6.22 -2.17
C PHE A 64 8.17 6.88 -0.79
N VAL A 65 7.32 6.33 0.07
CA VAL A 65 7.17 6.77 1.48
C VAL A 65 7.64 5.72 2.47
N ALA A 66 7.88 4.50 1.98
CA ALA A 66 8.54 3.43 2.70
C ALA A 66 9.07 2.39 1.72
N LEU A 67 10.22 1.81 2.05
CA LEU A 67 10.79 0.66 1.38
C LEU A 67 11.45 -0.23 2.44
N ALA A 68 11.27 -1.53 2.31
CA ALA A 68 11.90 -2.48 3.20
C ALA A 68 12.18 -3.80 2.49
N GLU A 69 13.17 -4.53 2.96
CA GLU A 69 13.52 -5.86 2.47
C GLU A 69 12.97 -6.92 3.42
N SER A 70 12.21 -7.87 2.87
CA SER A 70 11.72 -9.04 3.61
C SER A 70 12.86 -10.07 3.70
N ASP A 71 13.23 -10.41 4.92
CA ASP A 71 14.19 -11.48 5.22
C ASP A 71 13.53 -12.62 6.03
N LYS A 72 14.28 -13.70 6.29
CA LYS A 72 13.75 -14.88 7.00
C LYS A 72 13.42 -14.63 8.48
N THR A 73 13.88 -13.51 9.03
CA THR A 73 13.79 -13.12 10.43
C THR A 73 12.84 -11.94 10.66
N GLY A 74 12.39 -11.27 9.61
CA GLY A 74 11.54 -10.09 9.67
C GLY A 74 11.71 -9.17 8.45
N ILE A 75 11.58 -7.87 8.69
CA ILE A 75 11.65 -6.84 7.65
C ILE A 75 12.73 -5.83 8.05
N ILE A 76 13.65 -5.53 7.12
CA ILE A 76 14.70 -4.51 7.28
C ILE A 76 14.26 -3.26 6.53
N VAL A 77 13.94 -2.19 7.27
CA VAL A 77 13.48 -0.92 6.68
C VAL A 77 14.67 -0.17 6.09
N GLU A 78 14.52 0.32 4.85
CA GLU A 78 15.47 1.23 4.22
C GLU A 78 15.22 2.66 4.74
N GLU A 79 16.05 3.12 5.68
CA GLU A 79 15.87 4.40 6.39
C GLU A 79 15.78 5.63 5.47
N ASN A 80 16.42 5.58 4.30
CA ASN A 80 16.43 6.68 3.33
C ASN A 80 15.04 7.02 2.76
N PHE A 81 14.07 6.11 2.89
CA PHE A 81 12.74 6.25 2.33
C PHE A 81 11.66 6.56 3.36
N GLN A 82 12.01 6.71 4.63
CA GLN A 82 11.06 6.96 5.71
C GLN A 82 11.30 8.33 6.34
N ASP A 83 10.31 9.21 6.27
CA ASP A 83 10.23 10.37 7.16
C ASP A 83 9.56 9.93 8.48
N PRO A 84 10.31 9.73 9.57
CA PRO A 84 9.75 9.22 10.83
C PRO A 84 8.83 10.23 11.53
N SER A 85 8.89 11.51 11.15
CA SER A 85 7.98 12.53 11.67
C SER A 85 6.60 12.43 11.02
N LYS A 86 6.53 11.86 9.81
CA LYS A 86 5.31 11.76 9.01
C LYS A 86 4.74 10.36 8.88
N TYR A 87 5.59 9.34 8.87
CA TYR A 87 5.22 7.96 8.60
C TYR A 87 5.76 7.01 9.66
N ARG A 88 4.89 6.12 10.17
CA ARG A 88 5.29 4.99 11.01
C ARG A 88 4.93 3.69 10.34
N LEU A 89 5.87 2.75 10.34
CA LEU A 89 5.66 1.42 9.80
C LEU A 89 5.38 0.45 10.94
N THR A 90 4.40 -0.44 10.73
CA THR A 90 4.14 -1.57 11.61
C THR A 90 4.05 -2.82 10.76
N TRP A 91 4.79 -3.85 11.14
CA TRP A 91 4.89 -5.04 10.31
C TRP A 91 4.90 -6.33 11.11
N ASN A 92 4.53 -7.41 10.43
CA ASN A 92 4.68 -8.78 10.86
C ASN A 92 4.92 -9.65 9.60
N LYS A 93 4.91 -10.97 9.77
CA LYS A 93 5.14 -11.93 8.69
C LYS A 93 4.26 -11.73 7.44
N LEU A 94 3.03 -11.25 7.61
CA LEU A 94 2.01 -11.17 6.56
C LEU A 94 1.52 -9.74 6.31
N SER A 95 2.11 -8.73 6.95
CA SER A 95 1.63 -7.35 6.81
C SER A 95 2.74 -6.32 6.90
N PHE A 96 2.57 -5.24 6.13
CA PHE A 96 3.45 -4.08 6.14
C PHE A 96 2.60 -2.80 6.14
N ASN A 97 2.06 -2.45 7.30
CA ASN A 97 1.10 -1.36 7.44
C ASN A 97 1.81 0.00 7.58
N LEU A 98 1.19 1.03 7.01
CA LEU A 98 1.69 2.42 7.04
C LEU A 98 0.76 3.31 7.84
N SER A 99 1.24 3.85 8.95
CA SER A 99 0.57 4.94 9.66
C SER A 99 1.02 6.29 9.11
N VAL A 100 0.06 7.09 8.66
CA VAL A 100 0.26 8.49 8.25
C VAL A 100 -0.09 9.39 9.43
N LEU A 101 0.88 10.20 9.87
CA LEU A 101 0.78 11.01 11.07
C LEU A 101 0.36 12.45 10.76
N ASN A 102 -0.38 13.06 11.69
CA ASN A 102 -0.78 14.47 11.66
C ASN A 102 -1.21 14.92 10.25
N ILE A 103 -2.30 14.33 9.76
CA ILE A 103 -2.70 14.38 8.35
C ILE A 103 -3.15 15.79 7.96
N GLU A 104 -2.57 16.29 6.88
CA GLU A 104 -2.85 17.58 6.27
C GLU A 104 -3.26 17.40 4.79
N GLN A 105 -3.63 18.50 4.13
CA GLN A 105 -4.13 18.46 2.76
C GLN A 105 -3.15 17.78 1.78
N THR A 106 -1.84 17.94 2.01
CA THR A 106 -0.78 17.35 1.15
C THR A 106 -0.74 15.83 1.23
N ASP A 107 -1.36 15.21 2.26
CA ASP A 107 -1.42 13.76 2.45
C ASP A 107 -2.61 13.10 1.79
N ILE A 108 -3.61 13.87 1.39
CA ILE A 108 -4.81 13.35 0.73
C ILE A 108 -4.42 12.84 -0.66
N ALA A 109 -4.26 11.53 -0.77
CA ALA A 109 -3.67 10.87 -1.92
C ALA A 109 -4.16 9.41 -2.01
N VAL A 110 -3.80 8.74 -3.09
CA VAL A 110 -3.91 7.28 -3.18
C VAL A 110 -2.58 6.67 -2.75
N TYR A 111 -2.62 5.78 -1.77
CA TYR A 111 -1.46 5.05 -1.30
C TYR A 111 -1.49 3.62 -1.81
N TYR A 112 -0.44 3.21 -2.50
CA TYR A 112 -0.28 1.86 -3.02
C TYR A 112 0.77 1.11 -2.22
N CYS A 113 0.37 -0.03 -1.67
CA CYS A 113 1.32 -1.01 -1.17
C CYS A 113 1.70 -1.96 -2.28
N GLY A 114 2.93 -2.45 -2.28
CA GLY A 114 3.35 -3.47 -3.23
C GLY A 114 4.59 -4.22 -2.80
N ILE A 115 4.89 -5.26 -3.57
CA ILE A 115 6.12 -6.03 -3.44
C ILE A 115 6.91 -5.99 -4.75
N ASN A 116 8.23 -6.07 -4.65
CA ASN A 116 9.13 -6.27 -5.77
C ASN A 116 9.90 -7.58 -5.59
N ILE A 117 9.69 -8.49 -6.53
CA ILE A 117 10.37 -9.78 -6.60
C ILE A 117 10.89 -10.00 -8.03
N TYR A 118 12.17 -10.35 -8.17
CA TYR A 118 12.82 -10.54 -9.47
C TYR A 118 12.60 -9.37 -10.47
N ASN A 119 12.71 -8.13 -9.99
CA ASN A 119 12.47 -6.90 -10.77
C ASN A 119 11.04 -6.77 -11.32
N LYS A 120 10.07 -7.49 -10.75
CA LYS A 120 8.65 -7.36 -11.06
C LYS A 120 7.92 -6.80 -9.85
N MET A 121 7.15 -5.75 -10.08
CA MET A 121 6.32 -5.11 -9.06
C MET A 121 4.90 -5.68 -9.11
N PHE A 122 4.38 -6.00 -7.92
CA PHE A 122 3.00 -6.41 -7.71
C PHE A 122 2.37 -5.43 -6.72
N PHE A 123 1.20 -4.90 -7.06
CA PHE A 123 0.53 -3.86 -6.30
C PHE A 123 -0.74 -4.40 -5.66
N GLY A 124 -1.07 -3.89 -4.49
CA GLY A 124 -2.43 -3.92 -3.99
C GLY A 124 -3.31 -2.94 -4.78
N ASN A 125 -4.61 -2.93 -4.46
CA ASN A 125 -5.59 -2.12 -5.17
C ASN A 125 -5.48 -0.61 -4.91
N GLY A 126 -4.63 -0.19 -3.96
CA GLY A 126 -4.55 1.18 -3.49
C GLY A 126 -5.62 1.53 -2.47
N THR A 127 -5.28 2.43 -1.56
CA THR A 127 -6.17 2.96 -0.53
C THR A 127 -6.22 4.47 -0.65
N ARG A 128 -7.41 5.03 -0.87
CA ARG A 128 -7.59 6.48 -0.95
C ARG A 128 -7.70 7.08 0.45
N LEU A 129 -6.73 7.91 0.84
CA LEU A 129 -6.82 8.69 2.07
C LEU A 129 -7.59 9.97 1.77
N VAL A 130 -8.70 10.20 2.46
CA VAL A 130 -9.56 11.37 2.28
C VAL A 130 -9.98 11.95 3.62
N PHE A 131 -10.33 13.23 3.64
CA PHE A 131 -10.95 13.81 4.83
C PHE A 131 -12.38 13.31 5.02
N GLU A 132 -12.81 13.22 6.27
CA GLU A 132 -14.22 13.05 6.62
C GLU A 132 -15.03 14.24 6.10
N GLU A 133 -16.15 13.95 5.44
CA GLU A 133 -17.10 14.96 5.01
C GLU A 133 -18.05 15.29 6.17
N HIS A 134 -18.11 16.55 6.59
CA HIS A 134 -19.13 17.00 7.55
C HIS A 134 -20.40 17.41 6.79
N PHE A 135 -21.49 16.68 7.04
CA PHE A 135 -22.82 17.02 6.54
C PHE A 135 -23.58 17.83 7.58
N ASN A 136 -23.87 19.10 7.27
CA ASN A 136 -24.82 19.89 8.06
C ASN A 136 -26.06 20.21 7.22
N GLY A 137 -26.99 19.24 7.13
CA GLY A 137 -28.37 19.39 6.70
C GLY A 137 -28.66 19.77 5.23
N LYS A 138 -27.81 20.52 4.53
CA LYS A 138 -28.03 20.98 3.13
C LYS A 138 -26.77 21.20 2.28
N HIS A 139 -25.57 20.98 2.80
CA HIS A 139 -24.32 21.15 2.03
C HIS A 139 -23.22 20.21 2.51
N LEU A 140 -22.42 19.70 1.56
CA LEU A 140 -21.08 19.18 1.85
C LEU A 140 -20.21 20.37 2.24
N ILE A 141 -19.83 20.47 3.51
CA ILE A 141 -18.82 21.46 3.91
C ILE A 141 -17.48 20.80 3.63
N GLY A 142 -16.87 21.10 2.48
CA GLY A 142 -15.44 20.88 2.31
C GLY A 142 -14.73 21.75 3.34
N ILE A 143 -14.17 21.14 4.39
CA ILE A 143 -13.53 21.90 5.48
C ILE A 143 -12.25 22.62 4.98
N TYR A 144 -11.81 22.35 3.76
CA TYR A 144 -10.69 23.05 3.12
C TYR A 144 -11.01 23.40 1.66
N PRO A 145 -10.49 24.54 1.16
CA PRO A 145 -10.70 24.95 -0.22
C PRO A 145 -9.98 24.01 -1.19
N ALA A 146 -10.58 23.86 -2.38
CA ALA A 146 -10.01 23.18 -3.53
C ALA A 146 -8.72 23.84 -4.04
#